data_AF-A0A8J3ITY7-F1
#
_entry.id   AF-A0A8J3ITY7-F1
#
_cell.length_a   1.000
_cell.length_b   1.000
_cell.length_c   1.000
_cell.angle_alpha   90.00
_cell.angle_beta   90.00
_cell.angle_gamma   90.00
#
_symmetry.space_group_name_H-M   'P 1'
#
loop_
_entity.id
_entity.type
_entity.pdbx_description
1 polymer ?
#
loop_
_entity_poly.entity_id
_entity_poly.type
_entity_poly.pdbx_seq_one_letter_code
_entity_poly.pdbx_strand_id
1 'polypeptide(L)'
;MKCQWEHEELIEHWILSAWDQAQVGNKTGATRLGFAVLLKFFQRKGRFPFFKNEIPGGIISFVATQVGVEPSEYLQYDWQGRTIEYHRALIRKALGFKESSQEDAAHATVAHDRSASARTSR
;
A
#
# COMPACT_ATOMS: atom_id res chain seq x y z
N MET A 1 -14.12 4.44 16.58
CA MET A 1 -12.91 3.77 16.06
C MET A 1 -13.29 2.35 15.66
N LYS A 2 -13.45 2.08 14.37
CA LYS A 2 -13.81 0.74 13.86
C LYS A 2 -12.97 0.49 12.60
N CYS A 3 -11.73 0.01 12.76
CA CYS A 3 -10.99 -0.60 11.66
C CYS A 3 -11.44 -2.06 11.49
N GLN A 4 -12.76 -2.27 11.51
CA GLN A 4 -13.41 -3.51 11.07
C GLN A 4 -13.45 -3.41 9.55
N TRP A 5 -12.29 -3.62 8.91
CA TRP A 5 -12.30 -3.88 7.48
C TRP A 5 -12.87 -5.27 7.34
N GLU A 6 -14.10 -5.37 6.85
CA GLU A 6 -14.83 -6.60 6.55
C GLU A 6 -13.86 -7.57 5.86
N HIS A 7 -13.45 -8.61 6.60
CA HIS A 7 -12.31 -9.45 6.26
C HIS A 7 -12.50 -10.21 4.94
N GLU A 8 -13.75 -10.36 4.48
CA GLU A 8 -14.09 -11.08 3.26
C GLU A 8 -14.09 -10.17 2.01
N GLU A 9 -14.61 -8.93 2.10
CA GLU A 9 -14.57 -7.98 0.98
C GLU A 9 -13.13 -7.53 0.64
N LEU A 10 -12.20 -7.57 1.60
CA LEU A 10 -10.81 -7.21 1.30
C LEU A 10 -10.04 -8.32 0.59
N ILE A 11 -10.39 -9.59 0.69
CA ILE A 11 -9.58 -10.67 0.09
C ILE A 11 -9.65 -10.61 -1.44
N GLU A 12 -10.83 -10.35 -1.99
CA GLU A 12 -11.06 -10.29 -3.44
C GLU A 12 -10.23 -9.17 -4.11
N HIS A 13 -9.99 -8.08 -3.39
CA HIS A 13 -9.18 -6.95 -3.87
C HIS A 13 -7.67 -7.15 -3.72
N TRP A 14 -7.21 -8.23 -3.08
CA TRP A 14 -5.80 -8.53 -2.84
C TRP A 14 -5.29 -9.70 -3.68
N ILE A 15 -6.02 -10.03 -4.74
CA ILE A 15 -5.60 -10.97 -5.77
C ILE A 15 -4.48 -10.34 -6.60
N LEU A 16 -3.34 -11.03 -6.68
CA LEU A 16 -2.20 -10.64 -7.50
C LEU A 16 -2.45 -11.06 -8.95
N SER A 17 -2.43 -10.10 -9.86
CA SER A 17 -2.45 -10.36 -11.30
C SER A 17 -1.10 -10.93 -11.75
N ALA A 18 -1.05 -11.54 -12.93
CA ALA A 18 0.17 -12.06 -13.53
C ALA A 18 1.29 -10.98 -13.61
N TRP A 19 0.92 -9.72 -13.86
CA TRP A 19 1.87 -8.61 -13.84
C TRP A 19 2.44 -8.36 -12.44
N ASP A 20 1.62 -8.38 -11.39
CA ASP A 20 2.07 -8.20 -10.02
C ASP A 20 2.99 -9.36 -9.61
N GLN A 21 2.62 -10.59 -9.98
CA GLN A 21 3.44 -11.77 -9.74
C GLN A 21 4.78 -11.68 -10.46
N ALA A 22 4.84 -11.12 -11.67
CA ALA A 22 6.11 -10.89 -12.38
C ALA A 22 7.00 -9.85 -11.67
N GLN A 23 6.41 -8.77 -11.12
CA GLN A 23 7.16 -7.78 -10.34
C GLN A 23 7.70 -8.35 -9.03
N VAL A 24 6.90 -9.20 -8.38
CA VAL A 24 7.21 -9.84 -7.11
C VAL A 24 8.18 -11.02 -7.29
N GLY A 25 8.10 -11.74 -8.42
CA GLY A 25 8.89 -12.93 -8.73
C GLY A 25 10.39 -12.69 -8.77
N ASN A 26 10.82 -11.45 -9.07
CA ASN A 26 12.22 -11.04 -9.04
C ASN A 26 12.81 -10.93 -7.61
N LYS A 27 11.99 -11.10 -6.56
CA LYS A 27 12.39 -10.98 -5.15
C LYS A 27 12.29 -12.33 -4.45
N THR A 28 12.90 -12.47 -3.27
CA THR A 28 12.90 -13.72 -2.50
C THR A 28 12.47 -13.50 -1.05
N GLY A 29 11.80 -14.51 -0.50
CA GLY A 29 11.41 -14.58 0.91
C GLY A 29 10.64 -13.36 1.46
N ALA A 30 11.07 -12.86 2.63
CA ALA A 30 10.48 -11.72 3.33
C ALA A 30 10.30 -10.47 2.45
N THR A 31 11.27 -10.21 1.56
CA THR A 31 11.20 -9.06 0.64
C THR A 31 10.15 -9.22 -0.44
N ARG A 32 9.88 -10.46 -0.86
CA ARG A 32 8.84 -10.81 -1.82
C ARG A 32 7.46 -10.49 -1.25
N LEU A 33 7.19 -10.97 -0.03
CA LEU A 33 5.90 -10.76 0.65
C LEU A 33 5.68 -9.29 0.99
N GLY A 34 6.67 -8.62 1.60
CA GLY A 34 6.58 -7.19 1.92
C GLY A 34 6.34 -6.33 0.67
N PHE A 35 7.04 -6.61 -0.43
CA PHE A 35 6.87 -5.87 -1.68
C PHE A 35 5.51 -6.10 -2.34
N ALA A 36 5.02 -7.34 -2.38
CA ALA A 36 3.69 -7.66 -2.92
C ALA A 36 2.59 -6.89 -2.18
N VAL A 37 2.72 -6.85 -0.85
CA VAL A 37 1.78 -6.15 0.01
C VAL A 37 1.83 -4.64 -0.22
N LEU A 38 3.03 -4.05 -0.30
CA LEU A 38 3.22 -2.63 -0.60
C LEU A 38 2.67 -2.24 -1.98
N LEU A 39 2.87 -3.10 -2.99
CA LEU A 39 2.41 -2.88 -4.37
C LEU A 39 0.89 -2.79 -4.44
N LYS A 40 0.18 -3.79 -3.87
CA LYS A 40 -1.30 -3.78 -3.87
C LYS A 40 -1.89 -2.68 -3.01
N PHE A 41 -1.28 -2.39 -1.87
CA PHE A 41 -1.74 -1.30 -1.04
C PHE A 41 -1.64 0.05 -1.79
N PHE A 42 -0.54 0.29 -2.49
CA PHE A 42 -0.36 1.51 -3.28
C PHE A 42 -1.34 1.60 -4.45
N GLN A 43 -1.61 0.50 -5.17
CA GLN A 43 -2.62 0.48 -6.25
C GLN A 43 -4.02 0.86 -5.74
N ARG A 44 -4.41 0.41 -4.53
CA ARG A 44 -5.75 0.68 -3.98
C ARG A 44 -5.89 2.05 -3.32
N LYS A 45 -4.86 2.50 -2.59
CA LYS A 45 -4.93 3.71 -1.75
C LYS A 45 -4.18 4.90 -2.32
N GLY A 46 -3.36 4.72 -3.36
CA GLY A 46 -2.48 5.75 -3.92
C GLY A 46 -1.39 6.22 -2.95
N ARG A 47 -1.25 5.57 -1.79
CA ARG A 47 -0.28 5.89 -0.75
C ARG A 47 0.33 4.62 -0.18
N PHE A 48 1.47 4.75 0.50
CA PHE A 48 2.07 3.64 1.23
C PHE A 48 1.51 3.54 2.66
N PRO A 49 1.48 2.34 3.25
CA PRO A 49 1.17 2.16 4.66
C PRO A 49 2.28 2.77 5.52
N PHE A 50 1.90 3.35 6.66
CA PHE A 50 2.84 3.94 7.62
C PHE A 50 3.41 2.87 8.56
N PHE A 51 2.61 1.87 8.93
CA PHE A 51 2.99 0.84 9.90
C PHE A 51 2.54 -0.55 9.43
N LYS A 52 3.28 -1.59 9.85
CA LYS A 52 2.96 -2.99 9.52
C LYS A 52 1.58 -3.44 10.02
N ASN A 53 1.10 -2.84 11.12
CA ASN A 53 -0.20 -3.10 11.73
C ASN A 53 -1.38 -2.45 10.98
N GLU A 54 -1.10 -1.61 9.96
CA GLU A 54 -2.14 -1.06 9.09
C GLU A 54 -2.75 -2.14 8.19
N ILE A 55 -2.08 -3.29 8.07
CA ILE A 55 -2.46 -4.40 7.20
C ILE A 55 -2.89 -5.58 8.09
N PRO A 56 -4.15 -6.04 7.97
CA PRO A 56 -4.63 -7.20 8.71
C PRO A 56 -3.83 -8.46 8.42
N GLY A 57 -3.62 -9.29 9.46
CA GLY A 57 -2.93 -10.58 9.35
C GLY A 57 -3.56 -11.52 8.30
N GLY A 58 -4.88 -11.51 8.16
CA GLY A 58 -5.58 -12.33 7.15
C GLY A 58 -5.15 -12.01 5.71
N ILE A 59 -4.91 -10.73 5.41
CA ILE A 59 -4.42 -10.29 4.10
C ILE A 59 -2.97 -10.76 3.89
N ILE A 60 -2.14 -10.65 4.92
CA ILE A 60 -0.74 -11.07 4.86
C ILE A 60 -0.67 -12.57 4.54
N SER A 61 -1.45 -13.40 5.24
CA SER A 61 -1.54 -14.83 4.98
C SER A 61 -2.08 -15.14 3.58
N PHE A 62 -3.07 -14.38 3.10
CA PHE A 62 -3.61 -14.58 1.75
C PHE A 62 -2.58 -14.25 0.65
N VAL A 63 -1.88 -13.12 0.77
CA VAL A 63 -0.83 -12.73 -0.18
C VAL A 63 0.36 -13.70 -0.11
N ALA A 64 0.72 -14.14 1.09
CA ALA A 64 1.79 -15.11 1.35
C ALA A 64 1.55 -16.42 0.58
N THR A 65 0.33 -16.95 0.63
CA THR A 65 -0.07 -18.14 -0.15
C THR A 65 0.07 -17.91 -1.66
N GLN A 66 -0.31 -16.73 -2.16
CA GLN A 66 -0.20 -16.42 -3.59
C GLN A 66 1.25 -16.32 -4.08
N VAL A 67 2.17 -15.82 -3.25
CA VAL A 67 3.59 -15.66 -3.61
C VAL A 67 4.46 -16.86 -3.23
N GLY A 68 3.88 -17.85 -2.56
CA GLY A 68 4.55 -19.05 -2.07
C GLY A 68 5.58 -18.76 -0.96
N VAL A 69 5.28 -17.82 -0.07
CA VAL A 69 6.16 -17.43 1.06
C VAL A 69 5.42 -17.66 2.37
N GLU A 70 6.13 -17.94 3.45
CA GLU A 70 5.52 -18.07 4.77
C GLU A 70 5.07 -16.69 5.30
N PRO A 71 3.86 -16.55 5.87
CA PRO A 71 3.41 -15.27 6.43
C PRO A 71 4.28 -14.76 7.58
N SER A 72 5.03 -15.63 8.27
CA SER A 72 5.98 -15.23 9.32
C SER A 72 7.15 -14.41 8.76
N GLU A 73 7.53 -14.61 7.49
CA GLU A 73 8.58 -13.83 6.85
C GLU A 73 8.22 -12.35 6.70
N TYR A 74 6.93 -12.01 6.74
CA TYR A 74 6.48 -10.62 6.79
C TYR A 74 7.00 -9.88 8.04
N LEU A 75 7.19 -10.60 9.16
CA LEU A 75 7.74 -10.02 10.39
C LEU A 75 9.25 -9.77 10.27
N GLN A 76 9.94 -10.57 9.45
CA GLN A 76 11.35 -10.41 9.12
C GLN A 76 11.60 -9.29 8.11
N TYR A 77 10.54 -8.86 7.40
CA TYR A 77 10.64 -7.76 6.47
C TYR A 77 10.96 -6.46 7.21
N ASP A 78 11.95 -5.73 6.71
CA ASP A 78 12.35 -4.46 7.28
C ASP A 78 11.36 -3.35 6.87
N TRP A 79 10.49 -2.97 7.82
CA TRP A 79 9.52 -1.89 7.69
C TRP A 79 10.10 -0.49 7.92
N GLN A 80 11.35 -0.39 8.37
CA GLN A 80 11.97 0.85 8.83
C GLN A 80 13.44 0.92 8.38
N GLY A 81 13.67 1.53 7.22
CA GLY A 81 15.03 1.74 6.75
C GLY A 81 15.12 2.02 5.27
N ARG A 82 16.34 1.87 4.73
CA ARG A 82 16.64 2.11 3.31
C ARG A 82 15.97 1.08 2.40
N THR A 83 15.74 -0.14 2.88
CA THR A 83 15.13 -1.23 2.10
C THR A 83 13.68 -0.91 1.72
N ILE A 84 12.85 -0.48 2.67
CA ILE A 84 11.47 -0.09 2.38
C ILE A 84 11.41 1.16 1.52
N GLU A 85 12.31 2.13 1.71
CA GLU A 85 12.38 3.33 0.89
C GLU A 85 12.74 3.01 -0.56
N TYR A 86 13.74 2.15 -0.77
CA TYR A 86 14.11 1.63 -2.07
C TYR A 86 12.95 0.87 -2.73
N HIS A 87 12.23 0.04 -1.98
CA HIS A 87 11.03 -0.65 -2.47
C HIS A 87 9.90 0.32 -2.84
N ARG A 88 9.65 1.36 -2.06
CA ARG A 88 8.67 2.41 -2.38
C ARG A 88 9.05 3.12 -3.69
N ALA A 89 10.32 3.44 -3.88
CA ALA A 89 10.82 4.03 -5.12
C ALA A 89 10.67 3.06 -6.32
N LEU A 90 11.02 1.78 -6.13
CA LEU A 90 10.82 0.75 -7.15
C LEU A 90 9.35 0.59 -7.52
N ILE A 91 8.43 0.58 -6.55
CA ILE A 91 6.98 0.49 -6.80
C ILE A 91 6.51 1.71 -7.58
N ARG A 92 6.90 2.92 -7.18
CA ARG A 92 6.57 4.15 -7.94
C ARG A 92 7.09 4.10 -9.37
N LYS A 93 8.28 3.53 -9.58
CA LYS A 93 8.88 3.37 -10.91
C LYS A 93 8.22 2.27 -11.73
N ALA A 94 7.87 1.14 -11.11
CA ALA A 94 7.24 -0.01 -11.74
C ALA A 94 5.78 0.28 -12.13
N LEU A 95 5.05 0.96 -11.24
CA LEU A 95 3.74 1.52 -11.56
C LEU A 95 3.83 2.74 -12.47
N GLY A 96 5.04 3.30 -12.62
CA GLY A 96 5.41 4.27 -13.64
C GLY A 96 4.27 5.21 -13.98
N PHE A 97 4.04 6.21 -13.14
CA PHE A 97 3.36 7.43 -13.59
C PHE A 97 4.10 7.94 -14.84
N LYS A 98 3.65 7.48 -16.00
CA LYS A 98 4.07 7.88 -17.33
C LYS A 98 2.83 7.73 -18.20
N GLU A 99 2.10 8.84 -18.27
CA GLU A 99 1.26 9.32 -19.38
C GLU A 99 0.51 8.30 -20.25
N SER A 100 -0.81 8.50 -20.30
CA SER A 100 -1.81 7.97 -21.25
C SER A 100 -2.70 6.83 -20.74
N SER A 101 -3.54 7.15 -19.77
CA SER A 101 -4.97 7.22 -20.07
C SER A 101 -5.61 8.26 -19.14
N GLN A 102 -6.25 9.26 -19.75
CA GLN A 102 -7.16 10.17 -19.07
C GLN A 102 -8.30 9.39 -18.41
N GLU A 103 -8.99 10.02 -17.46
CA GLU A 103 -10.02 9.49 -16.54
C GLU A 103 -9.39 8.82 -15.30
N ASP A 104 -9.40 9.39 -14.11
CA ASP A 104 -10.23 10.44 -13.54
C ASP A 104 -9.49 10.99 -12.31
N ALA A 105 -8.62 11.98 -12.54
CA ALA A 105 -8.02 12.76 -11.47
C ALA A 105 -8.80 14.07 -11.32
N ALA A 106 -10.11 13.94 -11.07
CA ALA A 106 -10.99 15.06 -10.81
C ALA A 106 -11.82 14.82 -9.55
N HIS A 107 -11.16 14.71 -8.40
CA HIS A 107 -11.78 15.23 -7.18
C HIS A 107 -10.76 15.89 -6.25
N ALA A 108 -10.44 17.12 -6.64
CA ALA A 108 -10.34 18.31 -5.81
C ALA A 108 -9.87 18.12 -4.35
N THR A 109 -8.60 18.51 -4.16
CA THR A 109 -8.13 19.14 -2.94
C THR A 109 -8.98 20.37 -2.63
N VAL A 110 -9.74 20.35 -1.53
CA VAL A 110 -10.13 21.61 -0.85
C VAL A 110 -9.09 21.87 0.22
N ALA A 111 -8.30 22.89 -0.07
CA ALA A 111 -7.35 23.53 0.82
C ALA A 111 -8.07 24.04 2.08
N HIS A 112 -7.50 23.73 3.24
CA HIS A 112 -7.78 24.46 4.47
C HIS A 112 -6.94 25.74 4.43
N ASP A 113 -7.51 26.80 3.85
CA ASP A 113 -6.94 28.14 3.92
C ASP A 113 -7.20 28.76 5.31
N ARG A 114 -6.19 29.44 5.82
CA ARG A 114 -6.19 30.10 7.12
C ARG A 114 -6.88 31.45 7.02
N SER A 115 -7.85 31.70 7.89
CA SER A 115 -8.32 33.06 8.23
C SER A 115 -8.59 33.07 9.74
N ALA A 116 -7.67 33.58 10.57
CA ALA A 116 -7.58 34.98 10.95
C ALA A 116 -8.80 35.49 11.75
N SER A 117 -8.58 35.61 13.07
CA SER A 117 -8.90 36.80 13.88
C SER A 117 -10.34 37.34 13.97
N ALA A 118 -10.98 37.10 15.12
CA ALA A 118 -11.77 38.05 15.92
C ALA A 118 -12.06 37.37 17.27
N ARG A 119 -11.54 37.74 18.45
CA ARG A 119 -11.64 39.02 19.18
C ARG A 119 -13.03 39.63 19.15
N THR A 120 -13.88 39.14 20.06
CA THR A 120 -15.09 39.80 20.61
C THR A 120 -14.92 39.65 22.12
N SER A 121 -14.41 40.64 22.86
CA SER A 121 -15.14 41.79 23.42
C SER A 121 -16.50 41.43 24.00
N ARG A 122 -16.56 41.08 25.28
CA ARG A 122 -17.16 41.92 26.35
C ARG A 122 -17.09 41.22 27.70
#